data_AF-A0A7D8Z7B7-F1
#
_entry.id   AF-A0A7D8Z7B7-F1
#
_cell.length_a   1.000
_cell.length_b   1.000
_cell.length_c   1.000
_cell.angle_alpha   90.00
_cell.angle_beta   90.00
_cell.angle_gamma   90.00
#
_symmetry.space_group_name_H-M   'P 1'
#
loop_
_entity.id
_entity.type
_entity.pdbx_description
1 polymer ?
#
loop_
_entity_poly.entity_id
_entity_poly.type
_entity_poly.pdbx_seq_one_letter_code
_entity_poly.pdbx_strand_id
1 'polypeptide(L)'
;MTTPPLPRPIILDFDGTITTKDTITTLAHLAIIHQDSHGLNLQPAWDTIVSSYSSDLSSHIAHYHPTKEERKTLKQEIEYYRSLKEVETKSFDRVSASGIFKGIGATDERAQYAAIVDDILASADLKTVTIKQVRTRLAASLGVDLEAHKKMLSDLITERFDVANKAVGGLASSMEAKDAPKAGLIGEWHRFGVDAMRDGLVEARKGIREFGEVAASQRGLCGVVSVNFSRDFVRGVISVCPGLAGIDVVANVSNAAGVLQGFDIYGEGHPKEVIATSDGKLAAMRELLGYWRKQEVLNGEAPQPIYVGDSGTDLECLMENGIIGIVISEDGESVLMETFDRIGVEVIPIREFRESEEKSVYWARDFTEIMQSPLFSKLPEQITNN
;
A
#
# COMPACT_ATOMS: atom_id res chain seq x y z
N MET A 1 -25.42 23.03 -18.18
CA MET A 1 -24.52 22.52 -17.12
C MET A 1 -23.88 21.27 -17.66
N THR A 2 -22.58 21.29 -17.92
CA THR A 2 -21.84 20.11 -18.40
C THR A 2 -21.71 19.12 -17.24
N THR A 3 -22.10 17.87 -17.46
CA THR A 3 -21.84 16.78 -16.50
C THR A 3 -20.35 16.71 -16.20
N PRO A 4 -19.92 16.61 -14.93
CA PRO A 4 -18.52 16.44 -14.61
C PRO A 4 -17.98 15.17 -15.28
N PRO A 5 -16.71 15.17 -15.74
CA PRO A 5 -16.11 13.98 -16.33
C PRO A 5 -16.19 12.81 -15.34
N LEU A 6 -16.38 11.60 -15.87
CA LEU A 6 -16.42 10.38 -15.06
C LEU A 6 -15.06 10.19 -14.37
N PRO A 7 -15.04 9.74 -13.11
CA PRO A 7 -13.79 9.47 -12.41
C PRO A 7 -13.05 8.33 -13.10
N ARG A 8 -11.74 8.51 -13.31
CA ARG A 8 -10.87 7.53 -13.95
C ARG A 8 -10.09 6.80 -12.84
N PRO A 9 -10.10 5.46 -12.79
CA PRO A 9 -9.33 4.74 -11.78
C PRO A 9 -7.83 4.94 -11.98
N ILE A 10 -7.11 5.21 -10.89
CA ILE A 10 -5.66 5.42 -10.88
C ILE A 10 -5.05 4.45 -9.88
N ILE A 11 -4.11 3.65 -10.34
CA ILE A 11 -3.32 2.76 -9.50
C ILE A 11 -1.86 3.17 -9.60
N LEU A 12 -1.23 3.34 -8.45
CA LEU A 12 0.17 3.72 -8.36
C LEU A 12 0.95 2.55 -7.76
N ASP A 13 2.11 2.26 -8.33
CA ASP A 13 3.16 1.62 -7.55
C ASP A 13 3.69 2.55 -6.45
N PHE A 14 4.42 2.02 -5.48
CA PHE A 14 4.98 2.75 -4.36
C PHE A 14 6.49 3.02 -4.47
N ASP A 15 7.30 1.96 -4.46
CA ASP A 15 8.76 2.03 -4.34
C ASP A 15 9.38 2.49 -5.67
N GLY A 16 10.08 3.63 -5.68
CA GLY A 16 10.61 4.20 -6.93
C GLY A 16 9.55 4.95 -7.75
N THR A 17 8.25 4.68 -7.53
CA THR A 17 7.16 5.44 -8.15
C THR A 17 6.73 6.65 -7.30
N ILE A 18 6.14 6.42 -6.12
CA ILE A 18 5.72 7.48 -5.18
C ILE A 18 6.91 8.02 -4.39
N THR A 19 7.88 7.17 -4.08
CA THR A 19 9.07 7.51 -3.30
C THR A 19 10.33 7.44 -4.16
N THR A 20 11.39 8.16 -3.77
CA THR A 20 12.69 8.18 -4.49
C THR A 20 13.83 7.52 -3.71
N LYS A 21 13.57 7.09 -2.46
CA LYS A 21 14.54 6.40 -1.60
C LYS A 21 14.09 4.97 -1.34
N ASP A 22 15.04 4.09 -1.05
CA ASP A 22 14.79 2.69 -0.72
C ASP A 22 13.94 2.58 0.56
N THR A 23 12.67 2.18 0.39
CA THR A 23 11.76 2.08 1.52
C THR A 23 11.78 0.71 2.18
N ILE A 24 12.18 -0.36 1.48
CA ILE A 24 12.28 -1.71 2.05
C ILE A 24 13.43 -1.76 3.06
N THR A 25 14.61 -1.26 2.70
CA THR A 25 15.74 -1.18 3.62
C THR A 25 15.43 -0.23 4.79
N THR A 26 14.76 0.88 4.53
CA THR A 26 14.33 1.82 5.59
C THR A 26 13.36 1.16 6.57
N LEU A 27 12.34 0.47 6.06
CA LEU A 27 11.36 -0.27 6.87
C LEU A 27 12.06 -1.33 7.73
N ALA A 28 12.95 -2.13 7.13
CA ALA A 28 13.71 -3.15 7.84
C ALA A 28 14.58 -2.54 8.94
N HIS A 29 15.26 -1.42 8.66
CA HIS A 29 16.08 -0.71 9.63
C HIS A 29 15.26 -0.20 10.83
N LEU A 30 14.09 0.41 10.58
CA LEU A 30 13.19 0.86 11.65
C LEU A 30 12.68 -0.30 12.51
N ALA A 31 12.40 -1.45 11.88
CA ALA A 31 12.04 -2.66 12.59
C ALA A 31 13.20 -3.18 13.45
N ILE A 32 14.43 -3.18 12.95
CA ILE A 32 15.62 -3.60 13.70
C ILE A 32 15.86 -2.67 14.91
N ILE A 33 15.73 -1.35 14.74
CA ILE A 33 15.80 -0.39 15.87
C ILE A 33 14.74 -0.71 16.92
N HIS A 34 13.51 -1.02 16.49
CA HIS A 34 12.45 -1.42 17.41
C HIS A 34 12.81 -2.69 18.18
N GLN A 35 13.33 -3.72 17.52
CA GLN A 35 13.75 -4.97 18.17
C GLN A 35 14.94 -4.75 19.12
N ASP A 36 15.90 -3.90 18.75
CA ASP A 36 17.05 -3.55 19.60
C ASP A 36 16.61 -2.85 20.89
N SER A 37 15.58 -1.98 20.82
CA SER A 37 14.97 -1.36 22.00
C SER A 37 14.31 -2.37 22.96
N HIS A 38 14.04 -3.59 22.48
CA HIS A 38 13.56 -4.74 23.26
C HIS A 38 14.67 -5.77 23.58
N GLY A 39 15.94 -5.42 23.33
CA GLY A 39 17.10 -6.24 23.64
C GLY A 39 17.42 -7.32 22.61
N LEU A 40 16.87 -7.24 21.39
CA LEU A 40 17.10 -8.19 20.31
C LEU A 40 17.86 -7.53 19.15
N ASN A 41 19.17 -7.75 19.06
CA ASN A 41 19.96 -7.31 17.92
C ASN A 41 19.79 -8.25 16.72
N LEU A 42 18.97 -7.83 15.75
CA LEU A 42 18.68 -8.60 14.53
C LEU A 42 19.35 -8.04 13.26
N GLN A 43 20.28 -7.08 13.38
CA GLN A 43 21.06 -6.60 12.24
C GLN A 43 21.82 -7.73 11.52
N PRO A 44 22.51 -8.67 12.22
CA PRO A 44 23.19 -9.77 11.54
C PRO A 44 22.24 -10.70 10.75
N ALA A 45 20.99 -10.84 11.23
CA ALA A 45 19.97 -11.62 10.52
C ALA A 45 19.57 -10.91 9.22
N TRP A 46 19.37 -9.59 9.26
CA TRP A 46 19.10 -8.78 8.06
C TRP A 46 20.25 -8.83 7.05
N ASP A 47 21.49 -8.67 7.52
CA ASP A 47 22.67 -8.76 6.64
C ASP A 47 22.73 -10.12 5.92
N THR A 48 22.42 -11.20 6.64
CA THR A 48 22.34 -12.56 6.08
C THR A 48 21.20 -12.72 5.07
N ILE A 49 20.03 -12.11 5.32
CA ILE A 49 18.89 -12.10 4.39
C ILE A 49 19.30 -11.43 3.08
N VAL A 50 19.86 -10.21 3.16
CA VAL A 50 20.29 -9.43 2.00
C VAL A 50 21.35 -10.21 1.21
N SER A 51 22.37 -10.74 1.88
CA SER A 51 23.43 -11.50 1.18
C SER A 51 22.91 -12.77 0.51
N SER A 52 21.96 -13.47 1.15
CA SER A 52 21.37 -14.68 0.60
C SER A 52 20.47 -14.37 -0.60
N TYR A 53 19.67 -13.30 -0.53
CA TYR A 53 18.87 -12.83 -1.67
C TYR A 53 19.75 -12.46 -2.86
N SER A 54 20.83 -11.69 -2.66
CA SER A 54 21.77 -11.35 -3.73
C SER A 54 22.41 -12.59 -4.36
N SER A 55 22.75 -13.60 -3.57
CA SER A 55 23.29 -14.87 -4.07
C SER A 55 22.25 -15.65 -4.89
N ASP A 56 21.02 -15.77 -4.39
CA ASP A 56 19.95 -16.48 -5.08
C ASP A 56 19.60 -15.81 -6.41
N LEU A 57 19.46 -14.48 -6.41
CA LEU A 57 19.16 -13.70 -7.60
C LEU A 57 20.28 -13.81 -8.64
N SER A 58 21.54 -13.66 -8.21
CA SER A 58 22.69 -13.78 -9.12
C SER A 58 22.76 -15.18 -9.74
N SER A 59 22.53 -16.22 -8.93
CA SER A 59 22.48 -17.60 -9.41
C SER A 59 21.34 -17.81 -10.40
N HIS A 60 20.14 -17.30 -10.10
CA HIS A 60 18.99 -17.40 -11.00
C HIS A 60 19.27 -16.73 -12.34
N ILE A 61 19.77 -15.49 -12.33
CA ILE A 61 20.12 -14.74 -13.55
C ILE A 61 21.16 -15.50 -14.40
N ALA A 62 22.18 -16.09 -13.76
CA ALA A 62 23.25 -16.79 -14.46
C ALA A 62 22.79 -18.08 -15.16
N HIS A 63 21.72 -18.73 -14.66
CA HIS A 63 21.23 -20.00 -15.19
C HIS A 63 19.95 -19.85 -16.03
N TYR A 64 19.23 -18.74 -15.90
CA TYR A 64 18.00 -18.51 -16.65
C TYR A 64 18.28 -18.36 -18.14
N HIS A 65 17.54 -19.12 -18.96
CA HIS A 65 17.54 -18.99 -20.41
C HIS A 65 16.11 -18.83 -20.92
N PRO A 66 15.88 -17.99 -21.95
CA PRO A 66 16.86 -17.17 -22.68
C PRO A 66 17.50 -16.03 -21.85
N THR A 67 18.75 -15.67 -22.18
CA THR A 67 19.50 -14.60 -21.48
C THR A 67 18.81 -13.23 -21.63
N LYS A 68 19.27 -12.20 -20.88
CA LYS A 68 18.68 -10.84 -20.98
C LYS A 68 18.68 -10.36 -22.43
N GLU A 69 19.78 -10.56 -23.15
CA GLU A 69 19.95 -10.09 -24.52
C GLU A 69 19.10 -10.89 -25.52
N GLU A 70 18.83 -12.17 -25.24
CA GLU A 70 18.04 -13.07 -26.09
C GLU A 70 16.53 -12.93 -25.91
N ARG A 71 16.08 -12.38 -24.76
CA ARG A 71 14.67 -12.03 -24.55
C ARG A 71 14.31 -10.82 -25.41
N LYS A 72 13.57 -11.05 -26.50
CA LYS A 72 13.17 -10.04 -27.49
C LYS A 72 11.67 -9.81 -27.57
N THR A 73 10.89 -10.48 -26.72
CA THR A 73 9.42 -10.39 -26.75
C THR A 73 8.89 -10.15 -25.34
N LEU A 74 7.74 -9.45 -25.25
CA LEU A 74 7.04 -9.25 -23.99
C LEU A 74 6.77 -10.57 -23.26
N LYS A 75 6.37 -11.61 -23.99
CA LYS A 75 6.09 -12.93 -23.42
C LYS A 75 7.32 -13.50 -22.70
N GLN A 76 8.49 -13.48 -23.35
CA GLN A 76 9.73 -13.99 -22.76
C GLN A 76 10.15 -13.17 -21.52
N GLU A 77 9.95 -11.85 -21.56
CA GLU A 77 10.28 -11.00 -20.41
C GLU A 77 9.35 -11.24 -19.22
N ILE A 78 8.06 -11.42 -19.47
CA ILE A 78 7.09 -11.84 -18.45
C ILE A 78 7.47 -13.20 -17.85
N GLU A 79 7.83 -14.17 -18.69
CA GLU A 79 8.29 -15.49 -18.22
C GLU A 79 9.54 -15.38 -17.33
N TYR A 80 10.44 -14.44 -17.62
CA TYR A 80 11.60 -14.16 -16.76
C TYR A 80 11.18 -13.58 -15.42
N TYR A 81 10.39 -12.51 -15.37
CA TYR A 81 9.97 -11.91 -14.10
C TYR A 81 9.15 -12.88 -13.23
N ARG A 82 8.28 -13.69 -13.84
CA ARG A 82 7.54 -14.73 -13.12
C ARG A 82 8.45 -15.84 -12.60
N SER A 83 9.55 -16.16 -13.30
CA SER A 83 10.51 -17.16 -12.82
C SER A 83 11.24 -16.75 -11.54
N LEU A 84 11.29 -15.45 -11.23
CA LEU A 84 11.88 -14.94 -9.98
C LEU A 84 11.03 -15.27 -8.74
N LYS A 85 9.80 -15.77 -8.89
CA LYS A 85 8.89 -16.09 -7.77
C LYS A 85 9.57 -16.95 -6.71
N GLU A 86 10.40 -17.92 -7.08
CA GLU A 86 11.12 -18.76 -6.10
C GLU A 86 12.18 -17.97 -5.32
N VAL A 87 12.94 -17.12 -6.00
CA VAL A 87 13.95 -16.24 -5.38
C VAL A 87 13.29 -15.28 -4.40
N GLU A 88 12.21 -14.64 -4.84
CA GLU A 88 11.47 -13.69 -4.02
C GLU A 88 10.80 -14.37 -2.81
N THR A 89 10.13 -15.51 -3.03
CA THR A 89 9.49 -16.26 -1.92
C THR A 89 10.49 -16.66 -0.85
N LYS A 90 11.70 -17.13 -1.25
CA LYS A 90 12.78 -17.43 -0.29
C LYS A 90 13.20 -16.20 0.52
N SER A 91 13.23 -15.02 -0.10
CA SER A 91 13.54 -13.76 0.60
C SER A 91 12.48 -13.44 1.67
N PHE A 92 11.19 -13.49 1.28
CA PHE A 92 10.06 -13.28 2.18
C PHE A 92 10.00 -14.31 3.32
N ASP A 93 10.32 -15.58 3.04
CA ASP A 93 10.38 -16.64 4.05
C ASP A 93 11.49 -16.38 5.07
N ARG A 94 12.67 -15.93 4.62
CA ARG A 94 13.77 -15.58 5.54
C ARG A 94 13.41 -14.38 6.41
N VAL A 95 12.75 -13.36 5.87
CA VAL A 95 12.23 -12.23 6.66
C VAL A 95 11.22 -12.73 7.69
N SER A 96 10.26 -13.56 7.28
CA SER A 96 9.24 -14.15 8.16
C SER A 96 9.84 -15.00 9.28
N ALA A 97 10.90 -15.76 8.98
CA ALA A 97 11.59 -16.63 9.95
C ALA A 97 12.56 -15.87 10.88
N SER A 98 12.99 -14.66 10.50
CA SER A 98 14.01 -13.90 11.24
C SER A 98 13.51 -13.32 12.58
N GLY A 99 12.19 -13.11 12.70
CA GLY A 99 11.59 -12.40 13.82
C GLY A 99 11.77 -10.88 13.78
N ILE A 100 12.37 -10.29 12.73
CA ILE A 100 12.56 -8.83 12.62
C ILE A 100 11.21 -8.09 12.74
N PHE A 101 10.15 -8.63 12.16
CA PHE A 101 8.81 -8.02 12.19
C PHE A 101 7.90 -8.56 13.29
N LYS A 102 8.39 -9.49 14.12
CA LYS A 102 7.58 -10.10 15.17
C LYS A 102 7.17 -9.05 16.20
N GLY A 103 5.88 -8.99 16.51
CA GLY A 103 5.35 -8.07 17.51
C GLY A 103 5.13 -6.64 17.02
N ILE A 104 5.70 -6.22 15.88
CA ILE A 104 5.55 -4.86 15.36
C ILE A 104 4.18 -4.72 14.72
N GLY A 105 3.39 -3.77 15.23
CA GLY A 105 1.99 -3.63 14.82
C GLY A 105 1.11 -4.82 15.27
N ALA A 106 1.66 -5.75 16.06
CA ALA A 106 0.90 -6.77 16.77
C ALA A 106 0.20 -6.20 18.02
N THR A 107 0.43 -4.92 18.34
CA THR A 107 -0.54 -4.09 19.07
C THR A 107 -1.71 -3.70 18.15
N ASP A 108 -2.30 -4.75 17.57
CA ASP A 108 -3.70 -5.09 17.48
C ASP A 108 -4.62 -3.86 17.36
N GLU A 109 -5.17 -3.59 16.17
CA GLU A 109 -6.34 -2.72 16.02
C GLU A 109 -7.37 -3.01 17.13
N ARG A 110 -7.54 -4.28 17.51
CA ARG A 110 -8.36 -4.71 18.63
C ARG A 110 -7.83 -4.26 20.00
N ALA A 111 -6.52 -4.22 20.27
CA ALA A 111 -5.96 -3.64 21.51
C ALA A 111 -6.01 -2.10 21.50
N GLN A 112 -5.84 -1.47 20.35
CA GLN A 112 -6.05 -0.03 20.15
C GLN A 112 -7.51 0.33 20.43
N TYR A 113 -8.46 -0.39 19.82
CA TYR A 113 -9.88 -0.28 20.11
C TYR A 113 -10.17 -0.64 21.57
N ALA A 114 -9.51 -1.65 22.15
CA ALA A 114 -9.71 -2.04 23.54
C ALA A 114 -9.35 -0.91 24.50
N ALA A 115 -8.18 -0.27 24.32
CA ALA A 115 -7.73 0.81 25.17
C ALA A 115 -8.69 2.02 25.13
N ILE A 116 -9.19 2.37 23.95
CA ILE A 116 -10.16 3.47 23.80
C ILE A 116 -11.54 3.05 24.35
N VAL A 117 -11.97 1.80 24.13
CA VAL A 117 -13.19 1.25 24.70
C VAL A 117 -13.13 1.25 26.22
N ASP A 118 -11.99 0.92 26.82
CA ASP A 118 -11.80 0.95 28.28
C ASP A 118 -11.93 2.35 28.85
N ASP A 119 -11.36 3.35 28.19
CA ASP A 119 -11.49 4.75 28.60
C ASP A 119 -12.94 5.26 28.47
N ILE A 120 -13.63 4.88 27.40
CA ILE A 120 -15.07 5.15 27.21
C ILE A 120 -15.89 4.48 28.31
N LEU A 121 -15.59 3.23 28.67
CA LEU A 121 -16.31 2.48 29.69
C LEU A 121 -16.00 3.00 31.11
N ALA A 122 -14.78 3.43 31.39
CA ALA A 122 -14.39 4.03 32.66
C ALA A 122 -15.11 5.35 32.94
N SER A 123 -15.48 6.09 31.89
CA SER A 123 -16.21 7.36 31.97
C SER A 123 -17.73 7.24 31.75
N ALA A 124 -18.24 6.05 31.45
CA ALA A 124 -19.66 5.81 31.18
C ALA A 124 -20.40 5.18 32.38
N ASP A 125 -21.71 5.38 32.43
CA ASP A 125 -22.57 4.61 33.34
C ASP A 125 -22.78 3.20 32.78
N LEU A 126 -22.08 2.22 33.37
CA LEU A 126 -22.13 0.82 32.98
C LEU A 126 -23.56 0.22 33.09
N LYS A 127 -24.50 0.84 33.81
CA LYS A 127 -25.89 0.35 33.86
C LYS A 127 -26.73 0.73 32.64
N THR A 128 -26.32 1.75 31.90
CA THR A 128 -27.15 2.37 30.84
C THR A 128 -26.45 2.47 29.49
N VAL A 129 -25.12 2.33 29.44
CA VAL A 129 -24.33 2.40 28.21
C VAL A 129 -24.57 1.18 27.30
N THR A 130 -24.75 1.44 26.00
CA THR A 130 -24.98 0.41 24.97
C THR A 130 -23.78 0.25 24.04
N ILE A 131 -23.62 -0.93 23.44
CA ILE A 131 -22.57 -1.21 22.43
C ILE A 131 -22.58 -0.18 21.30
N LYS A 132 -23.78 0.23 20.85
CA LYS A 132 -23.93 1.24 19.80
C LYS A 132 -23.34 2.59 20.20
N GLN A 133 -23.59 3.03 21.43
CA GLN A 133 -23.05 4.30 21.94
C GLN A 133 -21.53 4.26 22.09
N VAL A 134 -20.98 3.13 22.57
CA VAL A 134 -19.52 2.94 22.68
C VAL A 134 -18.88 2.97 21.28
N ARG A 135 -19.46 2.29 20.30
CA ARG A 135 -18.96 2.30 18.91
C ARG A 135 -19.01 3.70 18.28
N THR A 136 -20.08 4.46 18.49
CA THR A 136 -20.17 5.85 18.00
C THR A 136 -19.11 6.75 18.64
N ARG A 137 -18.84 6.59 19.94
CA ARG A 137 -17.78 7.35 20.63
C ARG A 137 -16.38 6.94 20.17
N LEU A 138 -16.15 5.65 19.95
CA LEU A 138 -14.90 5.13 19.39
C LEU A 138 -14.63 5.70 17.99
N ALA A 139 -15.63 5.67 17.10
CA ALA A 139 -15.54 6.26 15.77
C ALA A 139 -15.25 7.78 15.82
N ALA A 140 -15.91 8.51 16.71
CA ALA A 140 -15.65 9.94 16.93
C ALA A 140 -14.23 10.21 17.48
N SER A 141 -13.73 9.36 18.37
CA SER A 141 -12.37 9.47 18.92
C SER A 141 -11.27 9.19 17.90
N LEU A 142 -11.56 8.39 16.88
CA LEU A 142 -10.62 8.00 15.83
C LEU A 142 -10.77 8.82 14.54
N GLY A 143 -11.87 9.57 14.38
CA GLY A 143 -12.13 10.38 13.20
C GLY A 143 -12.37 9.57 11.91
N VAL A 144 -12.75 8.30 12.03
CA VAL A 144 -12.95 7.37 10.90
C VAL A 144 -14.30 6.66 10.99
N ASP A 145 -14.86 6.27 9.84
CA ASP A 145 -16.01 5.37 9.79
C ASP A 145 -15.54 3.92 10.03
N LEU A 146 -16.19 3.25 10.98
CA LEU A 146 -15.84 1.91 11.45
C LEU A 146 -16.90 0.86 11.06
N GLU A 147 -17.85 1.16 10.16
CA GLU A 147 -18.89 0.19 9.81
C GLU A 147 -18.34 -1.11 9.21
N ALA A 148 -17.20 -1.08 8.51
CA ALA A 148 -16.51 -2.28 8.03
C ALA A 148 -16.06 -3.24 9.16
N HIS A 149 -15.83 -2.72 10.38
CA HIS A 149 -15.31 -3.47 11.53
C HIS A 149 -16.39 -3.79 12.58
N LYS A 150 -17.67 -3.54 12.25
CA LYS A 150 -18.81 -3.57 13.17
C LYS A 150 -18.95 -4.84 14.00
N LYS A 151 -18.74 -6.02 13.40
CA LYS A 151 -18.87 -7.31 14.09
C LYS A 151 -17.77 -7.47 15.14
N MET A 152 -16.52 -7.37 14.72
CA MET A 152 -15.35 -7.47 15.60
C MET A 152 -15.39 -6.42 16.73
N LEU A 153 -15.81 -5.18 16.44
CA LEU A 153 -15.98 -4.15 17.47
C LEU A 153 -17.08 -4.48 18.48
N SER A 154 -18.19 -5.09 18.04
CA SER A 154 -19.27 -5.49 18.94
C SER A 154 -18.83 -6.60 19.90
N ASP A 155 -18.07 -7.57 19.39
CA ASP A 155 -17.50 -8.66 20.19
C ASP A 155 -16.49 -8.12 21.21
N LEU A 156 -15.61 -7.21 20.79
CA LEU A 156 -14.64 -6.55 21.65
C LEU A 156 -15.31 -5.72 22.76
N ILE A 157 -16.28 -4.87 22.42
CA ILE A 157 -16.98 -4.02 23.39
C ILE A 157 -17.69 -4.89 24.44
N THR A 158 -18.28 -6.01 24.02
CA THR A 158 -18.93 -6.97 24.94
C THR A 158 -17.91 -7.56 25.92
N GLU A 159 -16.76 -8.02 25.43
CA GLU A 159 -15.68 -8.55 26.28
C GLU A 159 -15.17 -7.52 27.29
N ARG A 160 -14.90 -6.28 26.85
CA ARG A 160 -14.38 -5.22 27.74
C ARG A 160 -15.42 -4.76 28.77
N PHE A 161 -16.70 -4.75 28.40
CA PHE A 161 -17.80 -4.45 29.32
C PHE A 161 -17.90 -5.47 30.46
N ASP A 162 -17.71 -6.76 30.18
CA ASP A 162 -17.65 -7.81 31.21
C ASP A 162 -16.45 -7.65 32.14
N VAL A 163 -15.29 -7.25 31.60
CA VAL A 163 -14.09 -6.95 32.41
C VAL A 163 -14.34 -5.76 33.33
N ALA A 164 -14.93 -4.66 32.81
CA ALA A 164 -15.25 -3.47 33.60
C ALA A 164 -16.25 -3.77 34.73
N ASN A 165 -17.29 -4.56 34.45
CA ASN A 165 -18.26 -4.98 35.48
C ASN A 165 -17.63 -5.87 36.56
N LYS A 166 -16.71 -6.76 36.19
CA LYS A 166 -15.95 -7.57 37.16
C LYS A 166 -15.04 -6.71 38.04
N ALA A 167 -14.42 -5.67 37.47
CA ALA A 167 -13.59 -4.73 38.23
C ALA A 167 -14.42 -3.90 39.22
N VAL A 168 -15.58 -3.39 38.82
CA VAL A 168 -16.50 -2.64 39.70
C VAL A 168 -17.08 -3.54 40.81
N GLY A 169 -17.31 -4.84 40.52
CA GLY A 169 -17.73 -5.82 41.51
C GLY A 169 -16.64 -6.28 42.49
N GLY A 170 -15.36 -5.98 42.21
CA GLY A 170 -14.19 -6.45 42.96
C GLY A 170 -13.49 -5.39 43.83
N LEU A 171 -13.79 -4.09 43.70
CA LEU A 171 -13.13 -3.05 44.50
C LEU A 171 -13.80 -2.82 45.86
N ALA A 172 -13.42 -3.67 46.81
CA ALA A 172 -13.31 -3.32 48.22
C ALA A 172 -11.88 -3.55 48.73
N SER A 173 -10.87 -2.93 48.10
CA SER A 173 -9.59 -2.58 48.75
C SER A 173 -8.67 -1.75 47.84
N SER A 174 -8.35 -0.54 48.33
CA SER A 174 -7.18 0.33 48.07
C SER A 174 -6.79 0.70 46.64
N MET A 175 -7.00 1.98 46.30
CA MET A 175 -6.34 2.68 45.19
C MET A 175 -5.23 3.59 45.74
N GLU A 176 -4.03 3.51 45.17
CA GLU A 176 -3.16 4.68 44.97
C GLU A 176 -3.19 5.04 43.47
N ALA A 177 -3.26 6.33 43.20
CA ALA A 177 -3.40 6.93 41.88
C ALA A 177 -2.10 6.90 41.08
N LYS A 178 -2.16 6.61 39.77
CA LYS A 178 -1.19 7.10 38.77
C LYS A 178 -1.83 7.33 37.39
N ASP A 179 -1.62 8.56 36.94
CA ASP A 179 -1.48 9.12 35.58
C ASP A 179 -2.42 8.68 34.43
N ALA A 180 -3.07 9.70 33.86
CA ALA A 180 -3.84 9.64 32.62
C ALA A 180 -2.94 9.48 31.37
N PRO A 181 -3.29 8.63 30.38
CA PRO A 181 -2.60 8.60 29.09
C PRO A 181 -3.27 9.49 28.03
N LYS A 182 -2.41 9.99 27.13
CA LYS A 182 -2.66 10.97 26.04
C LYS A 182 -3.14 10.31 24.74
N ALA A 183 -3.89 11.10 23.95
CA ALA A 183 -4.15 11.09 22.49
C ALA A 183 -3.87 9.82 21.66
N GLY A 184 -4.90 9.40 20.89
CA GLY A 184 -5.04 8.13 20.15
C GLY A 184 -3.80 7.60 19.42
N LEU A 185 -3.43 6.36 19.72
CA LEU A 185 -2.28 5.68 19.11
C LEU A 185 -2.64 5.07 17.75
N ILE A 186 -1.94 5.52 16.72
CA ILE A 186 -1.82 4.93 15.38
C ILE A 186 -0.94 3.67 15.47
N GLY A 187 -1.25 2.60 14.73
CA GLY A 187 -0.46 1.37 14.70
C GLY A 187 1.03 1.60 14.35
N GLU A 188 1.93 0.80 14.92
CA GLU A 188 3.38 1.08 14.88
C GLU A 188 3.97 1.18 13.47
N TRP A 189 3.56 0.30 12.55
CA TRP A 189 3.99 0.35 11.15
C TRP A 189 3.63 1.66 10.48
N HIS A 190 2.40 2.15 10.69
CA HIS A 190 1.97 3.43 10.16
C HIS A 190 2.76 4.59 10.78
N ARG A 191 3.03 4.55 12.09
CA ARG A 191 3.89 5.55 12.72
C ARG A 191 5.30 5.54 12.09
N PHE A 192 5.89 4.37 11.84
CA PHE A 192 7.19 4.27 11.18
C PHE A 192 7.18 4.92 9.79
N GLY A 193 6.12 4.74 9.00
CA GLY A 193 6.00 5.41 7.71
C GLY A 193 5.92 6.94 7.80
N VAL A 194 5.13 7.45 8.76
CA VAL A 194 5.03 8.91 9.01
C VAL A 194 6.37 9.48 9.47
N ASP A 195 7.01 8.83 10.44
CA ASP A 195 8.30 9.26 10.99
C ASP A 195 9.39 9.21 9.91
N ALA A 196 9.42 8.17 9.07
CA ALA A 196 10.37 8.05 7.97
C ALA A 196 10.28 9.22 6.97
N MET A 197 9.06 9.68 6.67
CA MET A 197 8.85 10.86 5.83
C MET A 197 9.25 12.15 6.55
N ARG A 198 8.88 12.30 7.83
CA ARG A 198 9.21 13.49 8.63
C ARG A 198 10.72 13.66 8.79
N ASP A 199 11.42 12.55 9.01
CA ASP A 199 12.85 12.52 9.32
C ASP A 199 13.71 12.43 8.05
N GLY A 200 13.09 12.43 6.87
CA GLY A 200 13.75 12.45 5.56
C GLY A 200 14.42 11.12 5.16
N LEU A 201 14.11 10.02 5.86
CA LEU A 201 14.56 8.67 5.52
C LEU A 201 13.87 8.17 4.25
N VAL A 202 12.59 8.53 4.08
CA VAL A 202 11.84 8.38 2.83
C VAL A 202 11.57 9.76 2.25
N GLU A 203 11.63 9.85 0.93
CA GLU A 203 11.38 11.10 0.21
C GLU A 203 10.33 10.86 -0.88
N ALA A 204 9.39 11.79 -0.96
CA ALA A 204 8.31 11.78 -1.93
C ALA A 204 8.81 12.28 -3.30
N ARG A 205 8.43 11.58 -4.37
CA ARG A 205 8.72 12.00 -5.74
C ARG A 205 8.05 13.34 -6.05
N LYS A 206 8.76 14.18 -6.80
CA LYS A 206 8.28 15.50 -7.22
C LYS A 206 6.87 15.44 -7.82
N GLY A 207 6.01 16.36 -7.38
CA GLY A 207 4.62 16.50 -7.84
C GLY A 207 3.60 15.58 -7.17
N ILE A 208 4.00 14.60 -6.34
CA ILE A 208 3.05 13.64 -5.75
C ILE A 208 2.12 14.27 -4.71
N ARG A 209 2.57 15.33 -4.03
CA ARG A 209 1.76 16.05 -3.05
C ARG A 209 0.58 16.74 -3.74
N GLU A 210 0.87 17.42 -4.84
CA GLU A 210 -0.10 18.09 -5.71
C GLU A 210 -0.99 17.07 -6.44
N PHE A 211 -0.42 15.93 -6.88
CA PHE A 211 -1.18 14.83 -7.47
C PHE A 211 -2.24 14.25 -6.51
N GLY A 212 -2.07 14.42 -5.20
CA GLY A 212 -3.11 14.10 -4.22
C GLY A 212 -4.45 14.79 -4.52
N GLU A 213 -4.46 16.00 -5.08
CA GLU A 213 -5.71 16.67 -5.47
C GLU A 213 -6.41 15.93 -6.62
N VAL A 214 -5.63 15.43 -7.58
CA VAL A 214 -6.13 14.58 -8.67
C VAL A 214 -6.71 13.29 -8.11
N ALA A 215 -5.99 12.61 -7.20
CA ALA A 215 -6.45 11.40 -6.54
C ALA A 215 -7.76 11.61 -5.77
N ALA A 216 -7.85 12.67 -4.96
CA ALA A 216 -9.06 13.02 -4.21
C ALA A 216 -10.26 13.28 -5.12
N SER A 217 -10.04 13.84 -6.32
CA SER A 217 -11.10 14.07 -7.31
C SER A 217 -11.64 12.79 -7.96
N GLN A 218 -10.94 11.65 -7.85
CA GLN A 218 -11.37 10.36 -8.41
C GLN A 218 -12.41 9.63 -7.56
N ARG A 219 -12.94 10.26 -6.50
CA ARG A 219 -14.07 9.73 -5.69
C ARG A 219 -13.80 8.32 -5.13
N GLY A 220 -12.58 8.08 -4.66
CA GLY A 220 -12.16 6.79 -4.10
C GLY A 220 -11.57 5.80 -5.11
N LEU A 221 -11.51 6.14 -6.39
CA LEU A 221 -10.86 5.32 -7.43
C LEU A 221 -9.37 5.64 -7.58
N CYS A 222 -8.68 5.82 -6.45
CA CYS A 222 -7.22 5.93 -6.44
C CYS A 222 -6.68 4.94 -5.41
N GLY A 223 -5.61 4.24 -5.74
CA GLY A 223 -5.01 3.29 -4.81
C GLY A 223 -3.56 2.95 -5.14
N VAL A 224 -2.93 2.21 -4.24
CA VAL A 224 -1.54 1.78 -4.32
C VAL A 224 -1.48 0.25 -4.38
N VAL A 225 -0.65 -0.28 -5.27
CA VAL A 225 -0.26 -1.69 -5.29
C VAL A 225 1.25 -1.77 -5.09
N SER A 226 1.72 -2.57 -4.15
CA SER A 226 3.16 -2.62 -3.82
C SER A 226 3.62 -4.00 -3.37
N VAL A 227 4.89 -4.31 -3.67
CA VAL A 227 5.60 -5.48 -3.12
C VAL A 227 6.14 -5.24 -1.70
N ASN A 228 5.99 -4.02 -1.17
CA ASN A 228 6.52 -3.64 0.13
C ASN A 228 6.02 -4.58 1.24
N PHE A 229 6.85 -4.81 2.26
CA PHE A 229 6.56 -5.76 3.35
C PHE A 229 5.42 -5.32 4.28
N SER A 230 5.11 -4.02 4.35
CA SER A 230 4.05 -3.52 5.22
C SER A 230 3.18 -2.48 4.55
N ARG A 231 1.93 -2.88 4.28
CA ARG A 231 0.84 -2.01 3.86
C ARG A 231 0.67 -0.82 4.79
N ASP A 232 0.77 -1.03 6.09
CA ASP A 232 0.54 0.04 7.06
C ASP A 232 1.70 1.04 7.10
N PHE A 233 2.94 0.57 6.85
CA PHE A 233 4.06 1.46 6.60
C PHE A 233 3.84 2.32 5.35
N VAL A 234 3.42 1.70 4.23
CA VAL A 234 3.08 2.42 2.99
C VAL A 234 1.99 3.47 3.27
N ARG A 235 0.92 3.11 3.99
CA ARG A 235 -0.13 4.05 4.41
C ARG A 235 0.42 5.20 5.23
N GLY A 236 1.31 4.91 6.17
CA GLY A 236 2.01 5.94 6.95
C GLY A 236 2.76 6.92 6.07
N VAL A 237 3.56 6.42 5.12
CA VAL A 237 4.33 7.24 4.18
C VAL A 237 3.41 8.13 3.34
N ILE A 238 2.36 7.58 2.73
CA ILE A 238 1.49 8.39 1.85
C ILE A 238 0.54 9.32 2.62
N SER A 239 0.27 9.05 3.91
CA SER A 239 -0.63 9.88 4.73
C SER A 239 -0.14 11.31 4.92
N VAL A 240 1.16 11.57 4.77
CA VAL A 240 1.73 12.93 4.84
C VAL A 240 1.43 13.75 3.57
N CYS A 241 0.88 13.12 2.54
CA CYS A 241 0.37 13.75 1.32
C CYS A 241 -1.16 13.82 1.44
N PRO A 242 -1.76 14.97 1.77
CA PRO A 242 -3.16 15.06 2.18
C PRO A 242 -4.18 14.41 1.23
N GLY A 243 -3.98 14.56 -0.08
CA GLY A 243 -4.90 13.98 -1.08
C GLY A 243 -4.71 12.48 -1.36
N LEU A 244 -3.67 11.87 -0.78
CA LEU A 244 -3.45 10.41 -0.78
C LEU A 244 -3.81 9.78 0.57
N ALA A 245 -4.14 10.58 1.58
CA ALA A 245 -4.55 10.06 2.87
C ALA A 245 -5.86 9.27 2.73
N GLY A 246 -5.85 8.01 3.14
CA GLY A 246 -7.04 7.16 3.14
C GLY A 246 -7.36 6.46 1.81
N ILE A 247 -6.50 6.58 0.79
CA ILE A 247 -6.64 5.76 -0.42
C ILE A 247 -6.41 4.27 -0.12
N ASP A 248 -6.97 3.42 -0.98
CA ASP A 248 -6.77 1.98 -0.85
C ASP A 248 -5.31 1.59 -1.11
N VAL A 249 -4.77 0.70 -0.28
CA VAL A 249 -3.41 0.17 -0.42
C VAL A 249 -3.47 -1.34 -0.37
N VAL A 250 -2.93 -1.99 -1.41
CA VAL A 250 -2.75 -3.44 -1.50
C VAL A 250 -1.25 -3.72 -1.53
N ALA A 251 -0.72 -4.20 -0.40
CA ALA A 251 0.67 -4.58 -0.24
C ALA A 251 0.77 -5.79 0.69
N ASN A 252 1.97 -6.20 1.06
CA ASN A 252 2.13 -7.26 2.04
C ASN A 252 1.86 -6.75 3.46
N VAL A 253 1.50 -7.66 4.36
CA VAL A 253 1.30 -7.41 5.78
C VAL A 253 2.06 -8.46 6.58
N SER A 254 2.54 -8.08 7.77
CA SER A 254 3.07 -9.03 8.74
C SER A 254 2.02 -9.34 9.80
N ASN A 255 1.79 -10.62 10.09
CA ASN A 255 0.95 -11.00 11.23
C ASN A 255 1.71 -10.84 12.58
N ALA A 256 1.06 -11.16 13.70
CA ALA A 256 1.65 -11.03 15.03
C ALA A 256 2.95 -11.84 15.23
N ALA A 257 3.12 -12.94 14.48
CA ALA A 257 4.33 -13.75 14.50
C ALA A 257 5.46 -13.17 13.62
N GLY A 258 5.20 -12.08 12.89
CA GLY A 258 6.12 -11.49 11.91
C GLY A 258 6.09 -12.17 10.54
N VAL A 259 5.15 -13.10 10.30
CA VAL A 259 5.05 -13.82 9.03
C VAL A 259 4.36 -12.94 7.99
N LEU A 260 5.00 -12.78 6.84
CA LEU A 260 4.53 -11.98 5.72
C LEU A 260 3.45 -12.70 4.91
N GLN A 261 2.41 -11.96 4.54
CA GLN A 261 1.27 -12.43 3.74
C GLN A 261 0.80 -11.31 2.82
N GLY A 262 0.13 -11.65 1.72
CA GLY A 262 -0.58 -10.64 0.92
C GLY A 262 -1.77 -10.07 1.69
N PHE A 263 -2.11 -8.80 1.44
CA PHE A 263 -3.32 -8.21 2.01
C PHE A 263 -4.58 -8.68 1.28
N ASP A 264 -5.59 -9.11 2.05
CA ASP A 264 -6.90 -9.49 1.52
C ASP A 264 -7.85 -8.27 1.52
N ILE A 265 -7.94 -7.59 0.38
CA ILE A 265 -8.78 -6.39 0.23
C ILE A 265 -10.29 -6.65 0.41
N TYR A 266 -10.74 -7.90 0.21
CA TYR A 266 -12.14 -8.27 0.38
C TYR A 266 -12.49 -8.62 1.84
N GLY A 267 -11.48 -8.86 2.68
CA GLY A 267 -11.68 -9.24 4.09
C GLY A 267 -12.38 -10.59 4.26
N GLU A 268 -12.17 -11.52 3.33
CA GLU A 268 -12.72 -12.88 3.37
C GLU A 268 -11.98 -13.76 4.40
N GLY A 269 -10.80 -13.31 4.86
CA GLY A 269 -10.06 -13.95 5.97
C GLY A 269 -9.22 -15.14 5.51
N HIS A 270 -8.90 -15.21 4.22
CA HIS A 270 -8.03 -16.23 3.65
C HIS A 270 -6.60 -15.72 3.54
N PRO A 271 -5.58 -16.50 3.97
CA PRO A 271 -4.19 -16.14 3.74
C PRO A 271 -3.94 -15.95 2.24
N LYS A 272 -3.49 -14.77 1.84
CA LYS A 272 -3.06 -14.48 0.48
C LYS A 272 -1.57 -14.74 0.35
N GLU A 273 -1.15 -15.25 -0.81
CA GLU A 273 0.26 -15.28 -1.15
C GLU A 273 0.87 -13.87 -1.11
N VAL A 274 2.15 -13.80 -0.80
CA VAL A 274 2.89 -12.54 -0.83
C VAL A 274 2.94 -11.97 -2.26
N ILE A 275 2.79 -10.65 -2.34
CA ILE A 275 2.97 -9.85 -3.55
C ILE A 275 4.47 -9.59 -3.68
N ALA A 276 5.13 -10.32 -4.57
CA ALA A 276 6.59 -10.29 -4.67
C ALA A 276 7.13 -10.13 -6.10
N THR A 277 6.33 -10.48 -7.10
CA THR A 277 6.70 -10.50 -8.53
C THR A 277 5.66 -9.76 -9.37
N SER A 278 5.93 -9.62 -10.67
CA SER A 278 5.04 -8.90 -11.59
C SER A 278 3.63 -9.48 -11.67
N ASP A 279 3.50 -10.79 -11.60
CA ASP A 279 2.21 -11.49 -11.61
C ASP A 279 1.44 -11.27 -10.30
N GLY A 280 2.16 -11.18 -9.18
CA GLY A 280 1.61 -10.81 -7.88
C GLY A 280 1.03 -9.39 -7.90
N LYS A 281 1.78 -8.41 -8.44
CA LYS A 281 1.29 -7.04 -8.62
C LYS A 281 0.09 -6.98 -9.57
N LEU A 282 0.13 -7.69 -10.70
CA LEU A 282 -0.99 -7.75 -11.63
C LEU A 282 -2.25 -8.35 -10.98
N ALA A 283 -2.11 -9.41 -10.19
CA ALA A 283 -3.21 -9.99 -9.43
C ALA A 283 -3.78 -8.99 -8.43
N ALA A 284 -2.93 -8.31 -7.66
CA ALA A 284 -3.33 -7.27 -6.70
C ALA A 284 -4.05 -6.08 -7.38
N MET A 285 -3.54 -5.61 -8.52
CA MET A 285 -4.17 -4.56 -9.34
C MET A 285 -5.57 -4.97 -9.80
N ARG A 286 -5.71 -6.19 -10.34
CA ARG A 286 -7.01 -6.72 -10.78
C ARG A 286 -7.98 -6.90 -9.62
N GLU A 287 -7.51 -7.35 -8.46
CA GLU A 287 -8.31 -7.47 -7.25
C GLU A 287 -8.82 -6.10 -6.78
N LEU A 288 -7.97 -5.07 -6.75
CA LEU A 288 -8.34 -3.70 -6.39
C LEU A 288 -9.38 -3.11 -7.35
N LEU A 289 -9.18 -3.25 -8.67
CA LEU A 289 -10.18 -2.84 -9.67
C LEU A 289 -11.50 -3.63 -9.54
N GLY A 290 -11.42 -4.91 -9.18
CA GLY A 290 -12.58 -5.75 -8.87
C GLY A 290 -13.33 -5.27 -7.64
N TYR A 291 -12.60 -4.87 -6.60
CA TYR A 291 -13.14 -4.34 -5.34
C TYR A 291 -13.92 -3.05 -5.60
N TRP A 292 -13.34 -2.09 -6.32
CA TRP A 292 -14.01 -0.85 -6.69
C TRP A 292 -15.27 -1.07 -7.56
N ARG A 293 -15.26 -2.06 -8.44
CA ARG A 293 -16.46 -2.47 -9.21
C ARG A 293 -17.56 -3.02 -8.32
N LYS A 294 -17.23 -3.91 -7.37
CA LYS A 294 -18.22 -4.50 -6.45
C LYS A 294 -18.87 -3.45 -5.52
N GLN A 295 -18.15 -2.39 -5.20
CA GLN A 295 -18.70 -1.30 -4.38
C GLN A 295 -19.58 -0.31 -5.16
N GLU A 296 -19.87 -0.57 -6.44
CA GLU A 296 -20.58 0.36 -7.33
C GLU A 296 -19.90 1.74 -7.46
N VAL A 297 -18.65 1.86 -7.01
CA VAL A 297 -17.81 3.06 -7.20
C VAL A 297 -17.37 3.12 -8.67
N LEU A 298 -17.21 1.95 -9.30
CA LEU A 298 -16.91 1.78 -10.73
C LEU A 298 -18.10 1.13 -11.44
N ASN A 299 -19.08 1.95 -11.86
CA ASN A 299 -20.21 1.55 -12.72
C ASN A 299 -19.87 1.73 -14.21
N GLY A 300 -20.68 1.18 -15.12
CA GLY A 300 -20.42 1.13 -16.58
C GLY A 300 -19.94 2.45 -17.25
N GLU A 301 -19.32 2.31 -18.43
CA GLU A 301 -18.63 3.39 -19.20
C GLU A 301 -17.53 4.16 -18.43
N ALA A 302 -16.97 3.60 -17.34
CA ALA A 302 -15.80 4.19 -16.70
C ALA A 302 -14.61 4.30 -17.68
N PRO A 303 -13.88 5.43 -17.70
CA PRO A 303 -12.70 5.57 -18.56
C PRO A 303 -11.64 4.51 -18.25
N GLN A 304 -10.77 4.25 -19.23
CA GLN A 304 -9.68 3.30 -19.10
C GLN A 304 -8.81 3.62 -17.86
N PRO A 305 -8.62 2.67 -16.93
CA PRO A 305 -7.78 2.88 -15.75
C PRO A 305 -6.33 3.22 -16.11
N ILE A 306 -5.67 3.94 -15.22
CA ILE A 306 -4.24 4.28 -15.30
C ILE A 306 -3.46 3.42 -14.31
N TYR A 307 -2.30 2.92 -14.74
CA TYR A 307 -1.29 2.37 -13.85
C TYR A 307 0.02 3.14 -14.00
N VAL A 308 0.62 3.57 -12.89
CA VAL A 308 1.93 4.25 -12.88
C VAL A 308 2.94 3.37 -12.15
N GLY A 309 4.08 3.08 -12.77
CA GLY A 309 5.16 2.26 -12.19
C GLY A 309 6.53 2.60 -12.76
N ASP A 310 7.60 2.15 -12.11
CA ASP A 310 8.98 2.47 -12.50
C ASP A 310 9.82 1.23 -12.86
N SER A 311 9.39 0.05 -12.43
CA SER A 311 10.25 -1.13 -12.37
C SER A 311 9.77 -2.33 -13.18
N GLY A 312 10.63 -3.33 -13.32
CA GLY A 312 10.28 -4.62 -13.92
C GLY A 312 9.13 -5.35 -13.24
N THR A 313 8.92 -5.13 -11.93
CA THR A 313 7.77 -5.71 -11.21
C THR A 313 6.44 -5.10 -11.66
N ASP A 314 6.47 -3.97 -12.34
CA ASP A 314 5.29 -3.28 -12.87
C ASP A 314 4.98 -3.66 -14.32
N LEU A 315 5.88 -4.39 -14.99
CA LEU A 315 5.78 -4.70 -16.43
C LEU A 315 4.40 -5.26 -16.81
N GLU A 316 3.89 -6.21 -16.04
CA GLU A 316 2.60 -6.83 -16.33
C GLU A 316 1.40 -5.92 -16.06
N CYS A 317 1.50 -5.00 -15.09
CA CYS A 317 0.45 -4.02 -14.82
C CYS A 317 0.41 -2.94 -15.90
N LEU A 318 1.59 -2.41 -16.27
CA LEU A 318 1.77 -1.42 -17.33
C LEU A 318 1.31 -1.96 -18.69
N MET A 319 1.49 -3.27 -18.91
CA MET A 319 1.11 -3.97 -20.13
C MET A 319 -0.20 -4.74 -19.99
N GLU A 320 -1.07 -4.43 -19.04
CA GLU A 320 -2.38 -5.09 -18.98
C GLU A 320 -3.32 -4.49 -20.05
N ASN A 321 -4.14 -5.34 -20.67
CA ASN A 321 -5.09 -4.87 -21.68
C ASN A 321 -6.18 -4.01 -21.02
N GLY A 322 -6.47 -2.85 -21.63
CA GLY A 322 -7.42 -1.90 -21.05
C GLY A 322 -6.84 -1.09 -19.88
N ILE A 323 -5.52 -0.99 -19.76
CA ILE A 323 -4.82 -0.08 -18.83
C ILE A 323 -3.99 0.92 -19.63
N ILE A 324 -3.99 2.19 -19.20
CA ILE A 324 -3.03 3.20 -19.65
C ILE A 324 -1.81 3.06 -18.74
N GLY A 325 -0.76 2.42 -19.26
CA GLY A 325 0.50 2.26 -18.54
C GLY A 325 1.37 3.51 -18.65
N ILE A 326 1.83 4.03 -17.52
CA ILE A 326 2.77 5.16 -17.44
C ILE A 326 4.02 4.72 -16.68
N VAL A 327 5.14 4.70 -17.37
CA VAL A 327 6.47 4.55 -16.77
C VAL A 327 6.90 5.88 -16.18
N ILE A 328 7.36 5.87 -14.94
CA ILE A 328 7.95 7.05 -14.31
C ILE A 328 9.48 6.89 -14.17
N SER A 329 10.24 7.83 -14.73
CA SER A 329 11.71 7.86 -14.67
C SER A 329 12.19 9.27 -14.96
N GLU A 330 13.08 9.82 -14.15
CA GLU A 330 13.43 11.25 -14.14
C GLU A 330 14.05 11.75 -15.46
N ASP A 331 14.85 10.93 -16.11
CA ASP A 331 15.59 11.22 -17.34
C ASP A 331 15.10 10.40 -18.54
N GLY A 332 14.21 9.43 -18.33
CA GLY A 332 13.77 8.49 -19.37
C GLY A 332 14.75 7.35 -19.59
N GLU A 333 15.77 7.24 -18.75
CA GLU A 333 16.75 6.17 -18.75
C GLU A 333 16.51 5.28 -17.53
N SER A 334 16.02 4.06 -17.76
CA SER A 334 15.85 3.08 -16.70
C SER A 334 15.93 1.66 -17.26
N VAL A 335 16.16 0.69 -16.38
CA VAL A 335 16.18 -0.75 -16.75
C VAL A 335 14.85 -1.17 -17.39
N LEU A 336 13.72 -0.56 -16.97
CA LEU A 336 12.42 -0.83 -17.56
C LEU A 336 12.31 -0.22 -18.97
N MET A 337 12.81 1.00 -19.19
CA MET A 337 12.85 1.62 -20.52
C MET A 337 13.75 0.84 -21.49
N GLU A 338 14.94 0.41 -21.06
CA GLU A 338 15.81 -0.51 -21.82
C GLU A 338 15.09 -1.82 -22.16
N THR A 339 14.26 -2.31 -21.23
CA THR A 339 13.50 -3.53 -21.42
C THR A 339 12.44 -3.35 -22.48
N PHE A 340 11.68 -2.24 -22.47
CA PHE A 340 10.68 -1.95 -23.50
C PHE A 340 11.30 -1.82 -24.89
N ASP A 341 12.41 -1.08 -25.03
CA ASP A 341 13.14 -0.98 -26.31
C ASP A 341 13.59 -2.36 -26.81
N ARG A 342 14.22 -3.15 -25.94
CA ARG A 342 14.72 -4.49 -26.27
C ARG A 342 13.64 -5.46 -26.73
N ILE A 343 12.42 -5.35 -26.18
CA ILE A 343 11.28 -6.22 -26.54
C ILE A 343 10.38 -5.62 -27.63
N GLY A 344 10.77 -4.48 -28.22
CA GLY A 344 10.05 -3.83 -29.31
C GLY A 344 8.75 -3.15 -28.89
N VAL A 345 8.65 -2.70 -27.64
CA VAL A 345 7.52 -1.89 -27.15
C VAL A 345 7.90 -0.43 -27.21
N GLU A 346 7.17 0.34 -28.01
CA GLU A 346 7.33 1.79 -28.09
C GLU A 346 6.80 2.45 -26.82
N VAL A 347 7.62 3.34 -26.24
CA VAL A 347 7.25 4.16 -25.08
C VAL A 347 7.14 5.62 -25.52
N ILE A 348 5.95 6.20 -25.35
CA ILE A 348 5.62 7.53 -25.88
C ILE A 348 5.68 8.56 -24.74
N PRO A 349 6.25 9.77 -24.92
CA PRO A 349 6.17 10.81 -23.92
C PRO A 349 4.72 11.15 -23.55
N ILE A 350 4.38 11.22 -22.26
CA ILE A 350 2.98 11.42 -21.80
C ILE A 350 2.37 12.73 -22.31
N ARG A 351 3.20 13.73 -22.62
CA ARG A 351 2.77 15.00 -23.25
C ARG A 351 2.13 14.80 -24.63
N GLU A 352 2.37 13.66 -25.27
CA GLU A 352 1.84 13.28 -26.59
C GLU A 352 0.64 12.34 -26.46
N PHE A 353 0.11 12.16 -25.24
CA PHE A 353 -1.05 11.32 -24.97
C PHE A 353 -2.23 11.65 -25.90
N ARG A 354 -2.83 10.59 -26.45
CA ARG A 354 -4.07 10.62 -27.23
C ARG A 354 -4.90 9.42 -26.78
N GLU A 355 -6.16 9.66 -26.45
CA GLU A 355 -7.08 8.56 -26.13
C GLU A 355 -7.21 7.68 -27.38
N SER A 356 -6.92 6.40 -27.23
CA SER A 356 -6.93 5.40 -28.30
C SER A 356 -7.31 4.05 -27.72
N GLU A 357 -7.97 3.21 -28.53
CA GLU A 357 -8.16 1.79 -28.20
C GLU A 357 -6.87 0.98 -28.42
N GLU A 358 -5.91 1.53 -29.19
CA GLU A 358 -4.60 0.92 -29.37
C GLU A 358 -3.78 1.02 -28.08
N LYS A 359 -3.10 -0.07 -27.76
CA LYS A 359 -2.30 -0.15 -26.54
C LYS A 359 -0.99 0.61 -26.71
N SER A 360 -0.80 1.61 -25.84
CA SER A 360 0.44 2.36 -25.75
C SER A 360 0.92 2.41 -24.30
N VAL A 361 2.25 2.42 -24.13
CA VAL A 361 2.88 2.73 -22.86
C VAL A 361 3.42 4.14 -22.96
N TYR A 362 3.20 4.93 -21.91
CA TYR A 362 3.68 6.29 -21.84
C TYR A 362 4.84 6.42 -20.85
N TRP A 363 5.62 7.49 -20.99
CA TRP A 363 6.66 7.86 -20.03
C TRP A 363 6.45 9.27 -19.52
N ALA A 364 6.70 9.47 -18.23
CA ALA A 364 6.72 10.77 -17.56
C ALA A 364 7.92 10.87 -16.62
N ARG A 365 8.46 12.08 -16.45
CA ARG A 365 9.58 12.34 -15.53
C ARG A 365 9.17 12.28 -14.07
N ASP A 366 8.03 12.91 -13.79
CA ASP A 366 7.49 13.06 -12.44
C ASP A 366 5.97 13.25 -12.49
N PHE A 367 5.33 13.35 -11.32
CA PHE A 367 3.88 13.53 -11.25
C PHE A 367 3.42 14.91 -11.77
N THR A 368 4.31 15.91 -11.81
CA THR A 368 4.00 17.22 -12.40
C THR A 368 3.75 17.07 -13.90
N GLU A 369 4.60 16.33 -14.60
CA GLU A 369 4.45 16.07 -16.02
C GLU A 369 3.21 15.23 -16.33
N ILE A 370 2.89 14.26 -15.46
CA ILE A 370 1.63 13.50 -15.56
C ILE A 370 0.42 14.45 -15.51
N MET A 371 0.33 15.31 -14.49
CA MET A 371 -0.80 16.25 -14.34
C MET A 371 -0.92 17.28 -15.47
N GLN A 372 0.21 17.68 -16.06
CA GLN A 372 0.24 18.66 -17.16
C GLN A 372 -0.10 18.05 -18.52
N SER A 373 -0.20 16.72 -18.61
CA SER A 373 -0.43 16.02 -19.86
C SER A 373 -1.86 16.16 -20.40
N PRO A 374 -2.10 15.86 -21.70
CA PRO A 374 -3.43 15.75 -22.27
C PRO A 374 -4.38 14.80 -21.52
N LEU A 375 -3.85 13.83 -20.76
CA LEU A 375 -4.64 12.87 -19.98
C LEU A 375 -5.46 13.54 -18.86
N PHE A 376 -4.94 14.60 -18.26
CA PHE A 376 -5.57 15.30 -17.12
C PHE A 376 -5.98 16.74 -17.42
N SER A 377 -5.54 17.30 -18.55
CA SER A 377 -6.07 18.58 -19.01
C SER A 377 -7.53 18.43 -19.47
N LYS A 378 -8.41 19.35 -19.05
CA LYS A 378 -9.75 19.45 -19.64
C LYS A 378 -9.54 19.79 -21.11
N LEU A 379 -9.87 18.86 -22.02
CA LEU A 379 -9.91 19.09 -23.46
C LEU A 379 -10.43 20.50 -23.78
N PRO A 380 -9.64 21.39 -24.39
CA PRO A 380 -10.18 22.55 -25.09
C PRO A 380 -10.53 22.14 -26.52
N GLU A 381 -11.74 22.54 -26.90
CA GLU A 381 -12.17 22.89 -28.27
C GLU A 381 -12.56 21.74 -29.21
N GLN A 382 -13.86 21.47 -29.24
CA GLN A 382 -14.53 21.12 -30.48
C GLN A 382 -14.28 22.21 -31.53
N ILE A 383 -13.42 21.88 -32.48
CA ILE A 383 -13.45 22.22 -33.90
C ILE A 383 -14.77 22.92 -34.30
N THR A 384 -14.75 24.26 -34.39
CA THR A 384 -15.66 24.96 -35.29
C THR A 384 -14.94 25.15 -36.61
N ASN A 385 -15.21 24.26 -37.56
CA ASN A 385 -15.05 24.55 -38.97
C ASN A 385 -15.97 25.71 -39.33
N ASN A 386 -15.41 26.78 -39.89
CA ASN A 386 -16.06 27.62 -40.87
C ASN A 386 -15.01 28.18 -41.84
#